data_AF-A0A1I7J1B5-F1
#
_entry.id   AF-A0A1I7J1B5-F1
#
_cell.length_a   1.000
_cell.length_b   1.000
_cell.length_c   1.000
_cell.angle_alpha   90.00
_cell.angle_beta   90.00
_cell.angle_gamma   90.00
#
_symmetry.space_group_name_H-M   'P 1'
#
loop_
_entity.id
_entity.type
_entity.pdbx_description
1 polymer ?
#
loop_
_entity_poly.entity_id
_entity_poly.type
_entity_poly.pdbx_seq_one_letter_code
_entity_poly.pdbx_strand_id
1 'polypeptide(L)'
;MKTCPNCGTQMADDAKFCESCGVSLEQGNPGIQGAQPVDNNQSAAQSGPIPAQSGPMPAQMPPAQTQFNPYQQYYNPKDHTSEYDVRDIADNKLFAAFAYIFGVLGIIAALLVNNSPFTRFHAKQAVKLEIAAIVVVIPAVIPFLGWFVTGACLLVLAVVKIIAVVNALNGKAIEAPIISEIGIFKG
;
A
#
# COMPACT_ATOMS: atom_id res chain seq x y z
N MET A 1 -27.66 -32.90 -5.14
CA MET A 1 -27.25 -31.55 -5.56
C MET A 1 -27.67 -30.56 -4.47
N LYS A 2 -26.75 -29.69 -4.05
CA LYS A 2 -26.98 -28.70 -2.98
C LYS A 2 -26.92 -27.28 -3.53
N THR A 3 -27.64 -26.36 -2.90
CA THR A 3 -27.67 -24.95 -3.29
C THR A 3 -26.70 -24.15 -2.42
N CYS A 4 -25.84 -23.36 -3.05
CA CYS A 4 -24.95 -22.47 -2.34
C CYS A 4 -25.75 -21.44 -1.51
N PRO A 5 -25.54 -21.36 -0.18
CA PRO A 5 -26.28 -20.43 0.67
C PRO A 5 -25.90 -18.96 0.43
N ASN A 6 -24.78 -18.69 -0.24
CA ASN A 6 -24.32 -17.33 -0.52
C ASN A 6 -24.87 -16.78 -1.84
N CYS A 7 -24.89 -17.57 -2.93
CA CYS A 7 -25.25 -17.07 -4.26
C CYS A 7 -26.41 -17.80 -4.96
N GLY A 8 -26.91 -18.89 -4.39
CA GLY A 8 -28.04 -19.65 -4.97
C GLY A 8 -27.69 -20.57 -6.13
N THR A 9 -26.42 -20.68 -6.54
CA THR A 9 -25.99 -21.61 -7.59
C THR A 9 -26.07 -23.06 -7.10
N GLN A 10 -26.54 -23.96 -7.98
CA GLN A 10 -26.62 -25.40 -7.71
C GLN A 10 -25.28 -26.08 -7.95
N MET A 11 -24.89 -26.97 -7.04
CA MET A 11 -23.57 -27.62 -7.06
C MET A 11 -23.67 -29.10 -6.66
N ALA A 12 -22.59 -29.83 -6.92
CA ALA A 12 -22.45 -31.21 -6.46
C ALA A 12 -22.48 -31.30 -4.92
N ASP A 13 -22.98 -32.41 -4.38
CA ASP A 13 -23.18 -32.56 -2.93
C ASP A 13 -21.85 -32.59 -2.16
N ASP A 14 -20.79 -33.06 -2.81
CA ASP A 14 -19.41 -33.15 -2.31
C ASP A 14 -18.58 -31.89 -2.57
N ALA A 15 -19.13 -30.86 -3.24
CA ALA A 15 -18.41 -29.62 -3.51
C ALA A 15 -18.00 -28.91 -2.20
N LYS A 16 -16.69 -28.73 -1.99
CA LYS A 16 -16.12 -28.04 -0.82
C LYS A 16 -16.19 -26.52 -0.92
N PHE A 17 -16.14 -26.01 -2.15
CA PHE A 17 -16.17 -24.58 -2.47
C PHE A 17 -17.19 -24.31 -3.58
N CYS A 18 -17.72 -23.09 -3.61
CA CYS A 18 -18.57 -22.65 -4.70
C CYS A 18 -17.76 -22.14 -5.88
N GLU A 19 -17.84 -22.80 -7.04
CA GLU A 19 -17.15 -22.35 -8.26
C GLU A 19 -17.71 -21.02 -8.79
N SER A 20 -18.94 -20.67 -8.42
CA SER A 20 -19.60 -19.43 -8.88
C SER A 20 -19.30 -18.20 -8.01
N CYS A 21 -18.99 -18.37 -6.72
CA CYS A 21 -18.81 -17.23 -5.80
C CYS A 21 -17.66 -17.39 -4.78
N GLY A 22 -16.97 -18.53 -4.77
CA GLY A 22 -15.80 -18.79 -3.94
C GLY A 22 -16.07 -19.16 -2.48
N VAL A 23 -17.33 -19.20 -2.03
CA VAL A 23 -17.63 -19.51 -0.62
C VAL A 23 -17.28 -20.96 -0.28
N SER A 24 -16.59 -21.16 0.85
CA SER A 24 -16.34 -22.49 1.41
C SER A 24 -17.59 -23.01 2.14
N LEU A 25 -17.93 -24.28 1.92
CA LEU A 25 -19.12 -24.93 2.49
C LEU A 25 -18.78 -25.91 3.62
N GLU A 26 -17.52 -25.98 4.05
CA GLU A 26 -17.10 -26.77 5.20
C GLU A 26 -17.28 -25.95 6.49
N GLN A 27 -18.30 -26.26 7.30
CA GLN A 27 -18.42 -25.72 8.66
C GLN A 27 -18.49 -26.81 9.72
N GLY A 28 -17.40 -26.85 10.50
CA GLY A 28 -17.25 -27.58 11.74
C GLY A 28 -16.18 -26.99 12.68
N ASN A 29 -15.97 -25.66 12.68
CA ASN A 29 -15.25 -24.81 13.67
C ASN A 29 -13.76 -25.15 14.04
N PRO A 30 -13.00 -24.26 14.73
CA PRO A 30 -12.04 -23.32 14.15
C PRO A 30 -10.57 -23.65 14.50
N GLY A 31 -9.67 -23.53 13.53
CA GLY A 31 -8.23 -23.72 13.78
C GLY A 31 -7.37 -23.24 12.62
N ILE A 32 -6.96 -21.97 12.71
CA ILE A 32 -5.75 -21.36 12.13
C ILE A 32 -5.46 -21.64 10.63
N GLN A 33 -6.02 -20.73 9.83
CA GLN A 33 -5.34 -19.90 8.83
C GLN A 33 -3.98 -20.38 8.29
N GLY A 34 -4.00 -20.89 7.06
CA GLY A 34 -2.88 -20.91 6.15
C GLY A 34 -3.29 -20.33 4.80
N ALA A 35 -2.66 -19.20 4.47
CA ALA A 35 -2.43 -18.66 3.12
C ALA A 35 -3.59 -18.02 2.31
N GLN A 36 -3.33 -16.75 1.96
CA GLN A 36 -3.72 -16.02 0.74
C GLN A 36 -5.13 -15.35 0.73
N PRO A 37 -5.41 -14.51 -0.28
CA PRO A 37 -5.16 -13.06 -0.36
C PRO A 37 -6.50 -12.28 -0.27
N VAL A 38 -6.47 -10.97 -0.04
CA VAL A 38 -7.71 -10.17 -0.05
C VAL A 38 -7.64 -9.10 -1.14
N ASP A 39 -8.37 -9.39 -2.20
CA ASP A 39 -8.83 -8.47 -3.23
C ASP A 39 -10.09 -7.72 -2.76
N ASN A 40 -10.15 -6.44 -3.12
CA ASN A 40 -11.32 -5.63 -3.53
C ASN A 40 -12.66 -5.70 -2.75
N ASN A 41 -13.13 -4.53 -2.29
CA ASN A 41 -14.19 -3.72 -2.96
C ASN A 41 -15.28 -3.11 -2.04
N GLN A 42 -15.73 -1.92 -2.46
CA GLN A 42 -17.12 -1.40 -2.46
C GLN A 42 -17.83 -0.98 -1.17
N SER A 43 -18.37 0.25 -1.17
CA SER A 43 -19.81 0.55 -1.41
C SER A 43 -20.04 2.09 -1.37
N ALA A 44 -20.59 2.73 -2.40
CA ALA A 44 -22.00 2.84 -2.81
C ALA A 44 -22.90 3.62 -1.81
N ALA A 45 -23.54 4.66 -2.33
CA ALA A 45 -24.22 5.78 -1.67
C ALA A 45 -25.50 5.45 -0.88
N GLN A 46 -25.86 6.30 0.09
CA GLN A 46 -27.26 6.62 0.33
C GLN A 46 -27.51 7.97 1.05
N SER A 47 -28.44 8.74 0.49
CA SER A 47 -28.98 10.01 0.96
C SER A 47 -30.51 9.90 1.09
N GLY A 48 -31.11 10.40 2.18
CA GLY A 48 -32.57 10.63 2.27
C GLY A 48 -33.11 10.79 3.71
N PRO A 49 -34.23 11.53 3.92
CA PRO A 49 -34.44 12.32 5.14
C PRO A 49 -35.40 11.72 6.19
N ILE A 50 -35.30 12.26 7.41
CA ILE A 50 -35.99 11.87 8.66
C ILE A 50 -37.37 12.55 8.76
N PRO A 51 -38.43 11.87 9.24
CA PRO A 51 -39.56 12.52 9.90
C PRO A 51 -39.59 12.28 11.41
N ALA A 52 -40.02 13.31 12.13
CA ALA A 52 -40.12 13.41 13.58
C ALA A 52 -41.44 12.83 14.12
N GLN A 53 -41.42 12.20 15.31
CA GLN A 53 -42.61 12.07 16.15
C GLN A 53 -42.29 11.90 17.64
N SER A 54 -43.15 12.50 18.45
CA SER A 54 -43.00 12.90 19.86
C SER A 54 -43.70 11.98 20.85
N GLY A 55 -43.06 11.68 21.98
CA GLY A 55 -43.67 11.14 23.22
C GLY A 55 -42.62 10.80 24.29
N PRO A 56 -42.84 11.01 25.60
CA PRO A 56 -41.85 10.72 26.63
C PRO A 56 -41.97 9.25 27.09
N MET A 57 -41.03 8.41 26.67
CA MET A 57 -40.78 7.11 27.30
C MET A 57 -39.42 7.18 28.01
N PRO A 58 -39.27 6.69 29.25
CA PRO A 58 -37.96 6.52 29.85
C PRO A 58 -37.30 5.30 29.19
N ALA A 59 -36.59 5.55 28.09
CA ALA A 59 -35.80 4.53 27.42
C ALA A 59 -34.55 4.25 28.27
N GLN A 60 -34.54 3.06 28.86
CA GLN A 60 -33.35 2.43 29.40
C GLN A 60 -32.23 2.54 28.36
N MET A 61 -31.13 3.21 28.73
CA MET A 61 -29.94 3.27 27.89
C MET A 61 -29.49 1.83 27.61
N PRO A 62 -29.45 1.38 26.34
CA PRO A 62 -28.79 0.13 26.03
C PRO A 62 -27.33 0.25 26.48
N PRO A 63 -26.72 -0.81 27.05
CA PRO A 63 -25.33 -0.76 27.46
C PRO A 63 -24.49 -0.35 26.24
N ALA A 64 -23.63 0.65 26.44
CA ALA A 64 -22.71 1.12 25.43
C ALA A 64 -21.88 -0.09 24.95
N GLN A 65 -22.27 -0.66 23.82
CA GLN A 65 -21.48 -1.67 23.16
C GLN A 65 -20.26 -0.95 22.62
N THR A 66 -19.15 -1.08 23.33
CA THR A 66 -17.83 -0.82 22.78
C THR A 66 -17.69 -1.69 21.54
N GLN A 67 -17.94 -1.10 20.36
CA GLN A 67 -17.58 -1.71 19.09
C GLN A 67 -16.07 -1.85 19.08
N PHE A 68 -15.60 -3.03 19.50
CA PHE A 68 -14.27 -3.48 19.19
C PHE A 68 -14.23 -3.72 17.68
N ASN A 69 -13.72 -2.75 16.93
CA ASN A 69 -13.43 -2.92 15.50
C ASN A 69 -12.04 -3.57 15.38
N PRO A 70 -11.94 -4.88 15.10
CA PRO A 70 -10.65 -5.59 15.04
C PRO A 70 -9.78 -5.17 13.84
N TYR A 71 -10.30 -4.32 12.96
CA TYR A 71 -9.60 -3.77 11.81
C TYR A 71 -9.28 -2.29 12.03
N GLN A 72 -8.45 -1.99 13.03
CA GLN A 72 -7.72 -0.73 13.02
C GLN A 72 -6.69 -0.82 11.89
N GLN A 73 -7.11 -0.47 10.68
CA GLN A 73 -6.22 -0.20 9.55
C GLN A 73 -5.11 0.71 10.05
N TYR A 74 -3.86 0.23 10.04
CA TYR A 74 -2.71 1.02 10.45
C TYR A 74 -2.55 2.17 9.45
N TYR A 75 -3.08 3.34 9.83
CA TYR A 75 -3.03 4.54 9.01
C TYR A 75 -1.59 5.05 8.96
N ASN A 76 -0.90 4.75 7.87
CA ASN A 76 0.39 5.33 7.55
C ASN A 76 0.19 6.50 6.58
N PRO A 77 0.36 7.76 7.02
CA PRO A 77 0.14 8.92 6.15
C PRO A 77 1.13 9.03 4.99
N LYS A 78 2.23 8.26 5.02
CA LYS A 78 3.23 8.17 3.94
C LYS A 78 2.94 7.03 2.96
N ASP A 79 1.87 6.28 3.18
CA ASP A 79 1.43 5.22 2.29
C ASP A 79 0.39 5.76 1.32
N HIS A 80 0.83 6.05 0.10
CA HIS A 80 -0.01 6.55 -0.97
C HIS A 80 -0.56 5.41 -1.85
N THR A 81 -0.38 4.15 -1.46
CA THR A 81 -0.70 3.00 -2.32
C THR A 81 -2.16 3.00 -2.77
N SER A 82 -3.09 3.40 -1.89
CA SER A 82 -4.52 3.47 -2.21
C SER A 82 -4.90 4.58 -3.20
N GLU A 83 -3.99 5.49 -3.52
CA GLU A 83 -4.23 6.57 -4.51
C GLU A 83 -4.10 6.09 -5.96
N TYR A 84 -3.54 4.89 -6.17
CA TYR A 84 -3.26 4.34 -7.50
C TYR A 84 -4.21 3.21 -7.85
N ASP A 85 -4.56 3.09 -9.13
CA ASP A 85 -5.37 1.99 -9.64
C ASP A 85 -4.60 0.68 -9.59
N VAL A 86 -5.26 -0.42 -9.20
CA VAL A 86 -4.63 -1.74 -9.05
C VAL A 86 -4.02 -2.25 -10.36
N ARG A 87 -4.64 -1.94 -11.51
CA ARG A 87 -4.11 -2.31 -12.83
C ARG A 87 -2.90 -1.45 -13.18
N ASP A 88 -2.95 -0.15 -12.90
CA ASP A 88 -1.80 0.74 -13.07
C ASP A 88 -0.58 0.23 -12.30
N ILE A 89 -0.77 -0.20 -11.05
CA ILE A 89 0.30 -0.81 -10.25
C ILE A 89 0.82 -2.09 -10.91
N ALA A 90 -0.08 -3.01 -11.29
CA ALA A 90 0.26 -4.32 -11.81
C ALA A 90 1.09 -4.24 -13.10
N ASP A 91 0.70 -3.37 -14.03
CA ASP A 91 1.34 -3.22 -15.34
C ASP A 91 2.67 -2.47 -15.25
N ASN A 92 2.85 -1.62 -14.23
CA ASN A 92 3.91 -0.61 -14.22
C ASN A 92 4.95 -0.74 -13.11
N LYS A 93 4.77 -1.66 -12.15
CA LYS A 93 5.71 -1.88 -11.04
C LYS A 93 7.16 -2.16 -11.43
N LEU A 94 7.40 -2.78 -12.58
CA LEU A 94 8.76 -3.03 -13.08
C LEU A 94 9.44 -1.72 -13.53
N PHE A 95 8.71 -0.86 -14.25
CA PHE A 95 9.20 0.46 -14.66
C PHE A 95 9.45 1.37 -13.45
N ALA A 96 8.59 1.31 -12.43
CA ALA A 96 8.80 2.00 -11.16
C ALA A 96 10.10 1.55 -10.47
N ALA A 97 10.41 0.25 -10.48
CA ALA A 97 11.65 -0.27 -9.91
C ALA A 97 12.91 0.18 -10.68
N PHE A 98 12.84 0.29 -12.02
CA PHE A 98 13.95 0.74 -12.86
C PHE A 98 14.47 2.12 -12.48
N ALA A 99 13.59 3.03 -12.05
CA ALA A 99 13.96 4.36 -11.59
C ALA A 99 15.00 4.34 -10.45
N TYR A 100 15.04 3.28 -9.64
CA TYR A 100 16.01 3.15 -8.55
C TYR A 100 17.28 2.40 -8.94
N ILE A 101 17.16 1.35 -9.77
CA ILE A 101 18.24 0.42 -10.09
C ILE A 101 19.28 1.05 -11.03
N PHE A 102 18.81 1.75 -12.07
CA PHE A 102 19.68 2.31 -13.11
C PHE A 102 19.93 3.82 -12.93
N GLY A 103 19.62 4.36 -11.76
CA GLY A 103 19.78 5.77 -11.41
C GLY A 103 19.15 6.70 -12.44
N VAL A 104 19.86 7.75 -12.85
CA VAL A 104 19.36 8.75 -13.81
C VAL A 104 18.88 8.13 -15.12
N LEU A 105 19.60 7.14 -15.66
CA LEU A 105 19.18 6.46 -16.90
C LEU A 105 17.88 5.67 -16.69
N GLY A 106 17.74 5.02 -15.53
CA GLY A 106 16.51 4.33 -15.14
C GLY A 106 15.33 5.26 -14.98
N ILE A 107 15.55 6.44 -14.38
CA ILE A 107 14.52 7.47 -14.22
C ILE A 107 14.05 7.98 -15.59
N ILE A 108 14.98 8.28 -16.49
CA ILE A 108 14.66 8.73 -17.85
C ILE A 108 13.89 7.64 -18.60
N ALA A 109 14.37 6.39 -18.57
CA ALA A 109 13.71 5.27 -19.23
C ALA A 109 12.29 5.04 -18.67
N ALA A 110 12.13 5.04 -17.36
CA ALA A 110 10.84 4.87 -16.69
C ALA A 110 9.85 5.97 -17.11
N LEU A 111 10.29 7.23 -17.20
CA LEU A 111 9.42 8.36 -17.56
C LEU A 111 9.14 8.50 -19.06
N LEU A 112 10.07 8.08 -19.93
CA LEU A 112 9.88 8.13 -21.38
C LEU A 112 9.04 6.98 -21.89
N VAL A 113 9.27 5.77 -21.37
CA VAL A 113 8.55 4.56 -21.81
C VAL A 113 7.15 4.51 -21.21
N ASN A 114 6.99 5.05 -20.00
CA ASN A 114 5.78 4.89 -19.23
C ASN A 114 5.29 6.22 -18.63
N ASN A 115 4.00 6.50 -18.83
CA ASN A 115 3.35 7.69 -18.32
C ASN A 115 2.40 7.43 -17.13
N SER A 116 2.56 6.29 -16.47
CA SER A 116 1.79 5.86 -15.30
C SER A 116 1.95 6.80 -14.09
N PRO A 117 0.86 7.15 -13.38
CA PRO A 117 0.92 7.83 -12.10
C PRO A 117 1.79 7.10 -11.07
N PHE A 118 1.66 5.78 -10.94
CA PHE A 118 2.48 4.97 -10.03
C PHE A 118 3.98 5.06 -10.36
N THR A 119 4.32 4.96 -11.66
CA THR A 119 5.73 5.10 -12.09
C THR A 119 6.29 6.48 -11.79
N ARG A 120 5.49 7.54 -12.00
CA ARG A 120 5.88 8.92 -11.71
C ARG A 120 6.14 9.16 -10.22
N PHE A 121 5.39 8.53 -9.33
CA PHE A 121 5.64 8.59 -7.88
C PHE A 121 7.04 8.07 -7.55
N HIS A 122 7.34 6.84 -7.99
CA HIS A 122 8.63 6.22 -7.74
C HIS A 122 9.79 6.95 -8.43
N ALA A 123 9.57 7.49 -9.64
CA ALA A 123 10.55 8.31 -10.34
C ALA A 123 10.87 9.61 -9.58
N LYS A 124 9.87 10.35 -9.08
CA LYS A 124 10.09 11.55 -8.26
C LYS A 124 10.85 11.22 -6.98
N GLN A 125 10.51 10.12 -6.32
CA GLN A 125 11.23 9.64 -5.15
C GLN A 125 12.67 9.25 -5.49
N ALA A 126 12.92 8.57 -6.61
CA ALA A 126 14.25 8.21 -7.08
C ALA A 126 15.11 9.45 -7.35
N VAL A 127 14.55 10.49 -7.97
CA VAL A 127 15.24 11.78 -8.19
C VAL A 127 15.71 12.37 -6.86
N LYS A 128 14.86 12.39 -5.82
CA LYS A 128 15.26 12.88 -4.49
C LYS A 128 16.44 12.08 -3.90
N LEU A 129 16.45 10.75 -4.09
CA LEU A 129 17.54 9.89 -3.63
C LEU A 129 18.84 10.12 -4.41
N GLU A 130 18.77 10.37 -5.73
CA GLU A 130 19.94 10.72 -6.55
C GLU A 130 20.55 12.07 -6.13
N ILE A 131 19.71 13.08 -5.89
CA ILE A 131 20.16 14.38 -5.42
C ILE A 131 20.84 14.24 -4.04
N ALA A 132 20.24 13.48 -3.12
CA ALA A 132 20.83 13.20 -1.81
C ALA A 132 22.19 12.49 -1.94
N ALA A 133 22.31 11.53 -2.86
CA ALA A 133 23.57 10.83 -3.12
C ALA A 133 24.68 11.79 -3.59
N ILE A 134 24.36 12.73 -4.50
CA ILE A 134 25.31 13.74 -4.98
C ILE A 134 25.80 14.63 -3.83
N VAL A 135 24.90 15.10 -2.97
CA VAL A 135 25.25 15.95 -1.81
C VAL A 135 26.15 15.21 -0.83
N VAL A 136 25.90 13.91 -0.60
CA VAL A 136 26.66 13.06 0.32
C VAL A 136 28.12 12.83 -0.13
N VAL A 137 28.44 13.07 -1.41
CA VAL A 137 29.82 12.93 -1.90
C VAL A 137 30.70 14.12 -1.52
N ILE A 138 30.15 15.30 -1.19
CA ILE A 138 30.91 16.53 -0.90
C ILE A 138 32.00 16.35 0.18
N PRO A 139 31.73 15.71 1.35
CA PRO A 139 32.73 15.51 2.39
C PRO A 139 33.96 14.70 1.94
N ALA A 140 33.87 13.91 0.86
CA ALA A 140 34.95 13.06 0.37
C ALA A 140 36.21 13.83 -0.08
N VAL A 141 36.12 15.16 -0.22
CA VAL A 141 37.28 16.05 -0.44
C VAL A 141 38.31 15.98 0.70
N ILE A 142 37.88 15.65 1.91
CA ILE A 142 38.75 15.49 3.09
C ILE A 142 39.21 14.03 3.15
N PRO A 143 40.51 13.72 2.98
CA PRO A 143 41.00 12.35 3.04
C PRO A 143 40.72 11.69 4.40
N PHE A 144 40.58 10.36 4.38
CA PHE A 144 40.27 9.50 5.53
C PHE A 144 38.91 9.81 6.17
N LEU A 145 38.77 10.93 6.89
CA LEU A 145 37.53 11.28 7.61
C LEU A 145 36.35 11.45 6.65
N GLY A 146 36.54 12.20 5.57
CA GLY A 146 35.51 12.41 4.56
C GLY A 146 35.08 11.12 3.88
N TRP A 147 36.02 10.21 3.62
CA TRP A 147 35.72 8.92 3.01
C TRP A 147 34.90 8.01 3.91
N PHE A 148 35.20 7.96 5.21
CA PHE A 148 34.40 7.19 6.17
C PHE A 148 32.99 7.75 6.28
N VAL A 149 32.84 9.07 6.40
CA VAL A 149 31.53 9.72 6.49
C VAL A 149 30.72 9.50 5.21
N THR A 150 31.30 9.82 4.04
CA THR A 150 30.64 9.61 2.74
C THR A 150 30.30 8.13 2.53
N GLY A 151 31.21 7.20 2.83
CA GLY A 151 30.97 5.76 2.70
C GLY A 151 29.80 5.27 3.56
N ALA A 152 29.75 5.70 4.83
CA ALA A 152 28.65 5.36 5.73
C ALA A 152 27.31 5.93 5.24
N CYS A 153 27.27 7.19 4.80
CA CYS A 153 26.06 7.80 4.27
C CYS A 153 25.59 7.14 2.96
N LEU A 154 26.52 6.81 2.04
CA LEU A 154 26.20 6.09 0.81
C LEU A 154 25.65 4.69 1.08
N LEU A 155 26.16 4.00 2.11
CA LEU A 155 25.61 2.71 2.55
C LEU A 155 24.16 2.84 3.00
N VAL A 156 23.85 3.86 3.82
CA VAL A 156 22.48 4.14 4.27
C VAL A 156 21.56 4.46 3.09
N LEU A 157 22.01 5.31 2.16
CA LEU A 157 21.25 5.62 0.94
C LEU A 157 21.02 4.38 0.07
N ALA A 158 22.01 3.50 -0.04
CA ALA A 158 21.88 2.23 -0.77
C ALA A 158 20.80 1.35 -0.13
N VAL A 159 20.81 1.18 1.20
CA VAL A 159 19.77 0.42 1.91
C VAL A 159 18.38 1.00 1.64
N VAL A 160 18.23 2.32 1.69
CA VAL A 160 16.92 2.94 1.43
C VAL A 160 16.50 2.80 -0.03
N LYS A 161 17.43 2.88 -1.00
CA LYS A 161 17.13 2.57 -2.41
C LYS A 161 16.65 1.14 -2.56
N ILE A 162 17.24 0.16 -1.88
CA ILE A 162 16.77 -1.23 -1.90
C ILE A 162 15.36 -1.35 -1.32
N ILE A 163 15.07 -0.70 -0.19
CA ILE A 163 13.71 -0.68 0.40
C ILE A 163 12.71 -0.08 -0.61
N ALA A 164 13.08 1.01 -1.28
CA ALA A 164 12.22 1.64 -2.29
C ALA A 164 11.96 0.72 -3.50
N VAL A 165 12.96 -0.04 -3.95
CA VAL A 165 12.80 -1.07 -5.00
C VAL A 165 11.83 -2.16 -4.54
N VAL A 166 12.01 -2.70 -3.33
CA VAL A 166 11.14 -3.74 -2.79
C VAL A 166 9.71 -3.23 -2.67
N ASN A 167 9.50 -1.99 -2.22
CA ASN A 167 8.18 -1.38 -2.18
C ASN A 167 7.57 -1.25 -3.57
N ALA A 168 8.31 -0.74 -4.56
CA ALA A 168 7.84 -0.62 -5.94
C ALA A 168 7.42 -1.98 -6.52
N LEU A 169 8.24 -3.01 -6.35
CA LEU A 169 7.96 -4.37 -6.84
C LEU A 169 6.79 -5.04 -6.12
N ASN A 170 6.54 -4.68 -4.86
CA ASN A 170 5.35 -5.09 -4.10
C ASN A 170 4.12 -4.23 -4.40
N GLY A 171 4.21 -3.29 -5.33
CA GLY A 171 3.11 -2.40 -5.69
C GLY A 171 2.77 -1.36 -4.63
N LYS A 172 3.71 -1.04 -3.73
CA LYS A 172 3.52 -0.09 -2.63
C LYS A 172 4.13 1.26 -2.95
N ALA A 173 3.32 2.30 -2.94
CA ALA A 173 3.74 3.69 -3.09
C ALA A 173 3.99 4.35 -1.72
N ILE A 174 5.00 3.86 -1.01
CA ILE A 174 5.38 4.37 0.32
C ILE A 174 6.57 5.32 0.19
N GLU A 175 6.48 6.47 0.84
CA GLU A 175 7.59 7.43 0.88
C GLU A 175 8.82 6.82 1.58
N ALA A 176 9.97 6.90 0.92
CA ALA A 176 11.23 6.42 1.48
C ALA A 176 11.58 7.15 2.79
N PRO A 177 12.10 6.44 3.81
CA PRO A 177 12.34 6.98 5.17
C PRO A 177 13.38 8.11 5.28
N ILE A 178 13.85 8.69 4.16
CA ILE A 178 14.84 9.77 4.13
C ILE A 178 14.19 11.17 4.15
N ILE A 179 12.88 11.31 3.89
CA ILE A 179 12.31 12.61 3.49
C ILE A 179 11.43 13.30 4.56
N SER A 180 11.17 12.72 5.74
CA SER A 180 10.22 13.37 6.68
C SER A 180 10.82 14.24 7.80
N GLU A 181 12.14 14.33 7.97
CA GLU A 181 12.72 15.03 9.13
C GLU A 181 13.78 16.08 8.80
N ILE A 182 14.22 16.19 7.55
CA ILE A 182 15.09 17.28 7.13
C ILE A 182 14.19 18.45 6.74
N GLY A 183 13.91 19.36 7.67
CA GLY A 183 13.03 20.53 7.52
C GLY A 183 13.43 21.56 6.45
N ILE A 184 14.29 21.20 5.50
CA ILE A 184 14.85 22.06 4.45
C ILE A 184 13.90 22.16 3.23
N PHE A 185 12.90 21.28 3.10
CA PHE A 185 11.97 21.25 1.96
C PHE A 185 10.49 21.45 2.33
N LYS A 186 10.18 22.24 3.37
CA LYS A 186 8.84 22.83 3.55
C LYS A 186 8.75 24.06 2.65
N GLY A 187 8.35 23.85 1.39
CA GLY A 187 8.10 24.87 0.39
C GLY A 187 7.13 24.37 -0.66
#